data_AF-A0A816KI11-F1
#
_entry.id   AF-A0A816KI11-F1
#
_cell.length_a   1.000
_cell.length_b   1.000
_cell.length_c   1.000
_cell.angle_alpha   90.00
_cell.angle_beta   90.00
_cell.angle_gamma   90.00
#
_symmetry.space_group_name_H-M   'P 1'
#
loop_
_entity.id
_entity.type
_entity.pdbx_description
1 polymer ?
#
loop_
_entity_poly.entity_id
_entity_poly.type
_entity_poly.pdbx_seq_one_letter_code
_entity_poly.pdbx_strand_id
1 'polypeptide(L)'
;MVGGGFIQQILRRKLHSQSLATPVLSLFASKKVHEDAASSGVRALALLGAGVTGLFSFSTVASADEAEHGLACPDYPWPHDGILSSYDHASIRRGHQVYQQVCASCHSMSLISYRDLVGVAYTEEEAKAMAAEIEVVDGPNDEGEMFTRPGKLSDRLPQPYANESAARFANGGAYPPDLSLITKARHNGQNYVFALLTGYRDPPAGISIREGLHYNPYFPGEQLLCQKCSMMKLLSMKMVSPPLRHRWVKMLCHSCLGQRNQKWKRGN
;
A
#
# COMPACT_ATOMS: atom_id res chain seq x y z
N MET A 1 -8.35 -54.14 -24.06
CA MET A 1 -7.43 -55.19 -24.55
C MET A 1 -6.29 -54.50 -25.27
N VAL A 2 -5.13 -54.39 -24.60
CA VAL A 2 -3.78 -54.84 -25.04
C VAL A 2 -3.18 -53.93 -26.14
N GLY A 3 -1.97 -53.36 -26.10
CA GLY A 3 -0.75 -53.38 -25.29
C GLY A 3 0.18 -52.33 -25.94
N GLY A 4 1.17 -51.69 -25.33
CA GLY A 4 2.30 -52.26 -24.59
C GLY A 4 3.59 -52.19 -25.45
N GLY A 5 4.55 -51.35 -25.05
CA GLY A 5 5.98 -51.68 -25.11
C GLY A 5 6.85 -51.22 -26.30
N PHE A 6 7.81 -50.33 -25.98
CA PHE A 6 9.27 -50.48 -26.19
C PHE A 6 9.85 -50.70 -27.61
N ILE A 7 10.80 -49.84 -28.02
CA ILE A 7 12.23 -50.18 -28.23
C ILE A 7 13.02 -48.92 -28.70
N GLN A 8 14.00 -48.54 -27.89
CA GLN A 8 15.15 -47.70 -28.23
C GLN A 8 16.05 -48.41 -29.26
N GLN A 9 16.53 -47.74 -30.32
CA GLN A 9 17.81 -48.07 -30.96
C GLN A 9 18.31 -46.94 -31.88
N ILE A 10 19.06 -45.95 -31.38
CA ILE A 10 20.18 -45.33 -32.13
C ILE A 10 21.24 -44.87 -31.11
N LEU A 11 22.22 -45.73 -30.85
CA LEU A 11 23.45 -45.40 -30.14
C LEU A 11 24.58 -46.16 -30.83
N ARG A 12 25.51 -45.46 -31.50
CA ARG A 12 26.97 -45.75 -31.56
C ARG A 12 27.67 -45.06 -32.73
N ARG A 13 28.70 -44.27 -32.36
CA ARG A 13 30.00 -43.97 -33.03
C ARG A 13 30.30 -42.48 -32.77
N LYS A 14 31.40 -42.06 -32.16
CA LYS A 14 32.69 -42.68 -31.80
C LYS A 14 33.27 -41.92 -30.60
N LEU A 15 33.86 -42.67 -29.69
CA LEU A 15 34.79 -42.25 -28.64
C LEU A 15 36.16 -41.88 -29.23
N HIS A 16 36.84 -40.92 -28.60
CA HIS A 16 38.28 -40.82 -28.30
C HIS A 16 38.37 -39.82 -27.14
N SER A 17 38.32 -40.24 -25.86
CA SER A 17 39.46 -40.63 -25.01
C SER A 17 40.67 -39.70 -25.12
N GLN A 18 40.96 -38.92 -24.08
CA GLN A 18 42.10 -39.19 -23.20
C GLN A 18 41.84 -38.66 -21.77
N SER A 19 42.04 -39.58 -20.83
CA SER A 19 42.15 -39.41 -19.37
C SER A 19 43.61 -39.17 -19.02
N LEU A 20 43.90 -38.48 -17.91
CA LEU A 20 44.96 -38.88 -16.97
C LEU A 20 44.81 -38.13 -15.64
N ALA A 21 44.90 -38.90 -14.55
CA ALA A 21 44.72 -38.49 -13.17
C ALA A 21 46.04 -38.01 -12.52
N THR A 22 45.92 -37.10 -11.55
CA THR A 22 46.61 -36.91 -10.24
C THR A 22 48.04 -37.48 -10.04
N PRO A 23 48.95 -36.80 -9.31
CA PRO A 23 48.85 -36.77 -7.84
C PRO A 23 49.36 -35.52 -7.08
N VAL A 24 48.92 -35.50 -5.83
CA VAL A 24 49.35 -34.80 -4.61
C VAL A 24 50.88 -34.64 -4.49
N LEU A 25 51.35 -33.48 -4.00
CA LEU A 25 52.39 -33.37 -2.98
C LEU A 25 52.48 -31.94 -2.41
N SER A 26 52.35 -31.85 -1.09
CA SER A 26 52.72 -30.73 -0.25
C SER A 26 54.24 -30.54 -0.22
N LEU A 27 54.73 -29.31 -0.33
CA LEU A 27 56.04 -28.95 0.21
C LEU A 27 56.03 -27.52 0.76
N PHE A 28 56.22 -27.43 2.06
CA PHE A 28 56.63 -26.20 2.74
C PHE A 28 58.02 -25.82 2.24
N ALA A 29 58.19 -24.58 1.78
CA ALA A 29 59.51 -23.99 1.59
C ALA A 29 59.44 -22.51 1.99
N SER A 30 59.76 -22.28 3.26
CA SER A 30 60.08 -20.99 3.82
C SER A 30 61.32 -20.43 3.10
N LYS A 31 61.21 -19.25 2.48
CA LYS A 31 62.37 -18.43 2.13
C LYS A 31 62.12 -16.99 2.57
N LYS A 32 62.79 -16.67 3.67
CA LYS A 32 63.04 -15.31 4.18
C LYS A 32 63.94 -14.60 3.16
N VAL A 33 63.53 -13.44 2.65
CA VAL A 33 64.44 -12.52 1.95
C VAL A 33 64.16 -11.10 2.47
N HIS A 34 65.28 -10.41 2.61
CA HIS A 34 65.63 -9.22 3.35
C HIS A 34 65.10 -7.91 2.69
N GLU A 35 64.89 -6.88 3.53
CA GLU A 35 65.04 -5.44 3.26
C GLU A 35 66.28 -5.17 2.36
N ASP A 36 66.33 -4.27 1.37
CA ASP A 36 65.79 -2.91 1.24
C ASP A 36 65.82 -2.42 -0.24
N ALA A 37 65.18 -1.26 -0.45
CA ALA A 37 65.44 -0.25 -1.49
C ALA A 37 64.66 -0.28 -2.82
N ALA A 38 63.63 0.56 -2.84
CA ALA A 38 63.34 1.60 -3.85
C ALA A 38 63.47 1.26 -5.34
N SER A 39 62.33 1.24 -6.05
CA SER A 39 62.14 2.09 -7.24
C SER A 39 60.72 1.98 -7.80
N SER A 40 60.14 3.15 -8.10
CA SER A 40 59.10 3.43 -9.09
C SER A 40 58.32 2.25 -9.69
N GLY A 41 57.16 1.92 -9.11
CA GLY A 41 56.31 0.88 -9.69
C GLY A 41 54.90 0.75 -9.09
N VAL A 42 54.38 1.77 -8.42
CA VAL A 42 53.03 1.73 -7.80
C VAL A 42 52.19 2.92 -8.26
N ARG A 43 51.86 2.96 -9.54
CA ARG A 43 50.78 3.84 -10.05
C ARG A 43 49.84 3.17 -11.06
N ALA A 44 50.01 1.89 -11.38
CA ALA A 44 49.19 1.22 -12.39
C ALA A 44 48.11 0.26 -11.82
N LEU A 45 48.05 0.05 -10.51
CA LEU A 45 47.05 -0.83 -9.86
C LEU A 45 46.00 -0.07 -9.02
N ALA A 46 45.85 1.24 -9.21
CA ALA A 46 44.81 2.04 -8.54
C ALA A 46 43.59 2.31 -9.44
N LEU A 47 43.70 2.11 -10.76
CA LEU A 47 42.65 2.45 -11.72
C LEU A 47 41.65 1.32 -11.99
N LEU A 48 41.93 0.09 -11.57
CA LEU A 48 40.97 -1.01 -11.65
C LEU A 48 40.19 -1.22 -10.34
N GLY A 49 40.68 -0.73 -9.19
CA GLY A 49 39.97 -0.81 -7.91
C GLY A 49 38.88 0.26 -7.72
N ALA A 50 39.02 1.41 -8.38
CA ALA A 50 38.07 2.53 -8.30
C ALA A 50 36.81 2.33 -9.17
N GLY A 51 36.90 1.55 -10.26
CA GLY A 51 35.75 1.29 -11.14
C GLY A 51 34.73 0.32 -10.53
N VAL A 52 35.20 -0.74 -9.87
CA VAL A 52 34.32 -1.77 -9.29
C VAL A 52 33.65 -1.28 -8.01
N THR A 53 34.34 -0.49 -7.18
CA THR A 53 33.75 0.11 -5.97
C THR A 53 32.79 1.25 -6.28
N GLY A 54 33.03 2.03 -7.33
CA GLY A 54 32.12 3.08 -7.80
C GLY A 54 30.81 2.53 -8.39
N LEU A 55 30.86 1.44 -9.16
CA LEU A 55 29.68 0.80 -9.73
C LEU A 55 28.78 0.16 -8.65
N PHE A 56 29.36 -0.52 -7.66
CA PHE A 56 28.58 -1.08 -6.54
C PHE A 56 27.96 0.01 -5.66
N SER A 57 28.69 1.10 -5.40
CA SER A 57 28.18 2.22 -4.61
C SER A 57 27.06 2.99 -5.32
N PHE A 58 27.09 3.10 -6.65
CA PHE A 58 26.01 3.74 -7.40
C PHE A 58 24.74 2.87 -7.47
N SER A 59 24.91 1.55 -7.54
CA SER A 59 23.80 0.59 -7.64
C SER A 59 22.94 0.55 -6.37
N THR A 60 23.58 0.62 -5.20
CA THR A 60 22.87 0.63 -3.91
C THR A 60 22.12 1.94 -3.66
N VAL A 61 22.66 3.07 -4.12
CA VAL A 61 22.00 4.38 -4.01
C VAL A 61 20.73 4.43 -4.87
N ALA A 62 20.77 3.93 -6.11
CA ALA A 62 19.58 3.89 -6.97
C ALA A 62 18.46 3.02 -6.39
N SER A 63 18.79 1.87 -5.78
CA SER A 63 17.78 0.99 -5.16
C SER A 63 17.13 1.59 -3.91
N ALA A 64 17.83 2.45 -3.17
CA ALA A 64 17.30 3.09 -1.98
C ALA A 64 16.33 4.25 -2.34
N ASP A 65 16.66 5.01 -3.38
CA ASP A 65 15.85 6.14 -3.86
C ASP A 65 14.45 5.69 -4.35
N GLU A 66 14.38 4.56 -5.06
CA GLU A 66 13.11 3.97 -5.52
C GLU A 66 12.21 3.54 -4.34
N ALA A 67 12.81 3.03 -3.26
CA ALA A 67 12.07 2.65 -2.05
C ALA A 67 11.58 3.88 -1.27
N GLU A 68 12.32 4.99 -1.27
CA GLU A 68 11.90 6.23 -0.62
C GLU A 68 10.71 6.89 -1.32
N HIS A 69 10.70 6.92 -2.66
CA HIS A 69 9.61 7.52 -3.43
C HIS A 69 8.37 6.62 -3.51
N GLY A 70 8.55 5.31 -3.39
CA GLY A 70 7.50 4.32 -3.59
C GLY A 70 7.21 4.11 -5.08
N LEU A 71 6.68 2.92 -5.40
CA LEU A 71 6.34 2.52 -6.75
C LEU A 71 5.27 3.45 -7.34
N ALA A 72 5.48 3.90 -8.58
CA ALA A 72 4.46 4.65 -9.31
C ALA A 72 3.17 3.82 -9.47
N CYS A 73 2.03 4.43 -9.14
CA CYS A 73 0.74 3.78 -9.33
C CYS A 73 0.27 3.86 -10.79
N PRO A 74 -0.30 2.78 -11.35
CA PRO A 74 -0.81 2.79 -12.71
C PRO A 74 -2.12 3.60 -12.81
N ASP A 75 -2.41 4.10 -14.00
CA ASP A 75 -3.65 4.81 -14.28
C ASP A 75 -4.79 3.82 -14.52
N TYR A 76 -5.82 3.88 -13.67
CA TYR A 76 -7.00 3.02 -13.80
C TYR A 76 -8.10 3.72 -14.61
N PRO A 77 -8.86 3.00 -15.45
CA PRO A 77 -10.01 3.58 -16.12
C PRO A 77 -11.16 3.74 -15.10
N TRP A 78 -11.36 4.97 -14.64
CA TRP A 78 -12.45 5.34 -13.73
C TRP A 78 -13.69 5.75 -14.52
N PRO A 79 -14.91 5.42 -14.05
CA PRO A 79 -16.14 5.78 -14.77
C PRO A 79 -16.32 7.30 -14.88
N HIS A 80 -15.79 8.07 -13.93
CA HIS A 80 -15.85 9.53 -13.86
C HIS A 80 -14.61 10.26 -14.40
N ASP A 81 -13.75 9.59 -15.18
CA ASP A 81 -12.51 10.17 -15.70
C ASP A 81 -12.73 11.12 -16.90
N GLY A 82 -13.87 11.00 -17.59
CA GLY A 82 -14.22 11.84 -18.74
C GLY A 82 -14.76 13.22 -18.36
N ILE A 83 -14.62 14.20 -19.26
CA ILE A 83 -15.07 15.60 -19.08
C ILE A 83 -16.58 15.68 -18.78
N LEU A 84 -17.38 14.85 -19.45
CA LEU A 84 -18.84 14.75 -19.29
C LEU A 84 -19.26 13.54 -18.46
N SER A 85 -18.31 12.82 -17.86
CA SER A 85 -18.61 11.67 -17.02
C SER A 85 -19.09 12.10 -15.64
N SER A 86 -20.06 11.36 -15.10
CA SER A 86 -20.55 11.53 -13.73
C SER A 86 -20.02 10.42 -12.81
N TYR A 87 -20.21 10.61 -11.51
CA TYR A 87 -19.91 9.59 -10.53
C TYR A 87 -20.95 8.45 -10.57
N ASP A 88 -20.50 7.21 -10.40
CA ASP A 88 -21.39 6.08 -10.11
C ASP A 88 -21.91 6.19 -8.68
N HIS A 89 -23.13 6.68 -8.50
CA HIS A 89 -23.78 6.85 -7.20
C HIS A 89 -23.99 5.53 -6.44
N ALA A 90 -24.18 4.41 -7.16
CA ALA A 90 -24.27 3.10 -6.52
C ALA A 90 -22.90 2.65 -5.96
N SER A 91 -21.81 3.02 -6.64
CA SER A 91 -20.46 2.86 -6.13
C SER A 91 -20.22 3.71 -4.88
N ILE A 92 -20.65 4.98 -4.87
CA ILE A 92 -20.52 5.85 -3.69
C ILE A 92 -21.23 5.22 -2.47
N ARG A 93 -22.45 4.71 -2.62
CA ARG A 93 -23.20 4.06 -1.53
C ARG A 93 -22.45 2.87 -0.93
N ARG A 94 -21.95 1.97 -1.77
CA ARG A 94 -21.16 0.81 -1.32
C ARG A 94 -19.83 1.24 -0.68
N GLY A 95 -19.17 2.26 -1.24
CA GLY A 95 -17.95 2.83 -0.68
C GLY A 95 -18.15 3.41 0.72
N HIS A 96 -19.27 4.10 0.95
CA HIS A 96 -19.64 4.60 2.28
C HIS A 96 -19.88 3.48 3.29
N GLN A 97 -20.55 2.39 2.89
CA GLN A 97 -20.73 1.22 3.75
C GLN A 97 -19.38 0.58 4.15
N VAL A 98 -18.45 0.46 3.20
CA VAL A 98 -17.08 -0.02 3.50
C VAL A 98 -16.37 0.91 4.48
N TYR A 99 -16.49 2.22 4.29
CA TYR A 99 -15.93 3.18 5.24
C TYR A 99 -16.49 2.94 6.65
N GLN A 100 -17.81 2.86 6.80
CA GLN A 100 -18.45 2.64 8.10
C GLN A 100 -18.02 1.31 8.76
N GLN A 101 -17.88 0.25 7.98
CA GLN A 101 -17.58 -1.10 8.50
C GLN A 101 -16.09 -1.36 8.76
N VAL A 102 -15.19 -0.65 8.07
CA VAL A 102 -13.75 -0.99 8.06
C VAL A 102 -12.88 0.19 8.46
N CYS A 103 -13.18 1.39 7.99
CA CYS A 103 -12.28 2.53 8.10
C CYS A 103 -12.65 3.44 9.27
N ALA A 104 -13.94 3.57 9.58
CA ALA A 104 -14.47 4.51 10.57
C ALA A 104 -13.97 4.24 12.00
N SER A 105 -13.42 3.04 12.28
CA SER A 105 -12.80 2.71 13.56
C SER A 105 -11.44 3.37 13.78
N CYS A 106 -10.75 3.77 12.72
CA CYS A 106 -9.39 4.32 12.80
C CYS A 106 -9.25 5.66 12.08
N HIS A 107 -9.99 5.88 11.00
CA HIS A 107 -9.94 7.09 10.20
C HIS A 107 -11.18 7.94 10.40
N SER A 108 -10.97 9.26 10.56
CA SER A 108 -12.05 10.24 10.51
C SER A 108 -12.37 10.65 9.07
N MET A 109 -13.60 11.13 8.87
CA MET A 109 -14.01 11.96 7.73
C MET A 109 -14.70 13.21 8.24
N SER A 110 -13.92 14.04 8.94
CA SER A 110 -14.40 15.20 9.70
C SER A 110 -15.05 16.28 8.84
N LEU A 111 -14.81 16.32 7.53
CA LEU A 111 -15.38 17.33 6.62
C LEU A 111 -16.71 16.93 5.99
N ILE A 112 -17.23 15.73 6.29
CA ILE A 112 -18.47 15.19 5.73
C ILE A 112 -19.56 15.19 6.81
N SER A 113 -20.73 15.72 6.47
CA SER A 113 -21.96 15.62 7.27
C SER A 113 -22.93 14.59 6.68
N TYR A 114 -23.85 14.06 7.49
CA TYR A 114 -24.90 13.16 6.99
C TYR A 114 -25.76 13.78 5.88
N ARG A 115 -26.02 15.09 5.93
CA ARG A 115 -26.72 15.84 4.88
C ARG A 115 -26.01 15.79 3.51
N ASP A 116 -24.68 15.60 3.48
CA ASP A 116 -23.92 15.52 2.22
C ASP A 116 -24.16 14.17 1.50
N LEU A 117 -24.75 13.18 2.20
CA LEU A 117 -25.11 11.88 1.65
C LEU A 117 -26.50 11.86 0.97
N VAL A 118 -27.36 12.80 1.35
CA VAL A 118 -28.76 12.89 0.88
C VAL A 118 -28.81 13.27 -0.59
N GLY A 119 -29.54 12.49 -1.40
CA GLY A 119 -29.63 12.70 -2.84
C GLY A 119 -28.33 12.38 -3.60
N VAL A 120 -27.32 11.84 -2.90
CA VAL A 120 -26.08 11.34 -3.51
C VAL A 120 -26.04 9.82 -3.38
N ALA A 121 -26.04 9.28 -2.17
CA ALA A 121 -25.96 7.82 -1.96
C ALA A 121 -27.16 7.25 -1.21
N TYR A 122 -27.90 8.11 -0.52
CA TYR A 122 -29.01 7.72 0.35
C TYR A 122 -30.19 8.68 0.19
N THR A 123 -31.39 8.21 0.53
CA THR A 123 -32.54 9.10 0.70
C THR A 123 -32.42 9.90 2.01
N GLU A 124 -33.27 10.89 2.20
CA GLU A 124 -33.26 11.68 3.43
C GLU A 124 -33.60 10.82 4.66
N GLU A 125 -34.57 9.92 4.52
CA GLU A 125 -35.03 9.02 5.58
C GLU A 125 -33.93 8.03 5.98
N GLU A 126 -33.24 7.45 4.99
CA GLU A 126 -32.11 6.55 5.23
C GLU A 126 -30.95 7.28 5.93
N ALA A 127 -30.59 8.49 5.46
CA ALA A 127 -29.53 9.27 6.07
C ALA A 127 -29.89 9.73 7.50
N LYS A 128 -31.16 10.03 7.74
CA LYS A 128 -31.68 10.40 9.06
C LYS A 128 -31.67 9.21 10.01
N ALA A 129 -32.04 8.03 9.53
CA ALA A 129 -31.94 6.80 10.30
C ALA A 129 -30.48 6.50 10.69
N MET A 130 -29.55 6.57 9.74
CA MET A 130 -28.11 6.39 10.03
C MET A 130 -27.56 7.44 10.99
N ALA A 131 -27.99 8.71 10.88
CA ALA A 131 -27.58 9.75 11.81
C ALA A 131 -28.11 9.51 13.23
N ALA A 132 -29.34 9.00 13.36
CA ALA A 132 -29.97 8.73 14.65
C ALA A 132 -29.33 7.54 15.40
N GLU A 133 -28.60 6.66 14.70
CA GLU A 133 -27.86 5.55 15.33
C GLU A 133 -26.67 6.00 16.17
N ILE A 134 -26.17 7.23 15.95
CA ILE A 134 -25.04 7.77 16.71
C ILE A 134 -25.52 8.73 17.80
N GLU A 135 -24.83 8.70 18.93
CA GLU A 135 -25.00 9.69 19.98
C GLU A 135 -24.01 10.84 19.76
N VAL A 136 -24.52 12.06 19.82
CA VAL A 136 -23.75 13.29 19.66
C VAL A 136 -23.90 14.11 20.94
N VAL A 137 -22.78 14.51 21.52
CA VAL A 137 -22.74 15.45 22.64
C VAL A 137 -23.09 16.84 22.13
N ASP A 138 -24.07 17.49 22.75
CA ASP A 138 -24.56 18.84 22.45
C ASP A 138 -24.75 19.62 23.78
N GLY A 139 -25.00 20.92 23.70
CA GLY A 139 -25.22 21.78 24.89
C GLY A 139 -24.28 22.99 24.98
N PRO A 140 -24.36 23.75 26.09
CA PRO A 140 -25.00 23.42 27.38
C PRO A 140 -26.54 23.53 27.39
N ASN A 141 -27.22 22.81 28.29
CA ASN A 141 -28.63 23.01 28.61
C ASN A 141 -28.84 24.22 29.56
N ASP A 142 -30.08 24.43 30.00
CA ASP A 142 -30.48 25.48 30.95
C ASP A 142 -29.83 25.37 32.33
N GLU A 143 -29.35 24.18 32.70
CA GLU A 143 -28.58 23.91 33.92
C GLU A 143 -27.06 24.07 33.71
N GLY A 144 -26.61 24.35 32.48
CA GLY A 144 -25.19 24.51 32.13
C GLY A 144 -24.45 23.17 31.89
N GLU A 145 -25.17 22.06 31.79
CA GLU A 145 -24.63 20.72 31.56
C GLU A 145 -24.65 20.34 30.07
N MET A 146 -23.64 19.59 29.63
CA MET A 146 -23.62 19.01 28.29
C MET A 146 -24.49 17.74 28.28
N PHE A 147 -25.30 17.54 27.25
CA PHE A 147 -26.19 16.39 27.13
C PHE A 147 -25.90 15.61 25.84
N THR A 148 -26.34 14.35 25.79
CA THR A 148 -26.27 13.54 24.57
C THR A 148 -27.63 13.52 23.87
N ARG A 149 -27.60 13.57 22.55
CA ARG A 149 -28.80 13.43 21.72
C ARG A 149 -28.54 12.50 20.54
N PRO A 150 -29.59 11.89 19.96
CA PRO A 150 -29.46 11.24 18.67
C PRO A 150 -28.93 12.23 17.62
N GLY A 151 -28.09 11.72 16.73
CA GLY A 151 -27.53 12.51 15.64
C GLY A 151 -28.61 13.01 14.67
N LYS A 152 -28.34 14.16 14.06
CA LYS A 152 -29.19 14.79 13.04
C LYS A 152 -28.42 14.95 11.74
N LEU A 153 -29.12 15.22 10.65
CA LEU A 153 -28.51 15.33 9.31
C LEU A 153 -27.38 16.37 9.22
N SER A 154 -27.43 17.45 10.00
CA SER A 154 -26.37 18.47 10.00
C SER A 154 -25.09 18.04 10.73
N ASP A 155 -25.15 17.01 11.57
CA ASP A 155 -23.98 16.53 12.29
C ASP A 155 -22.96 15.91 11.34
N ARG A 156 -21.69 15.95 11.77
CA ARG A 156 -20.57 15.33 11.07
C ARG A 156 -20.55 13.83 11.32
N LEU A 157 -19.86 13.11 10.44
CA LEU A 157 -19.52 11.72 10.73
C LEU A 157 -18.69 11.65 12.03
N PRO A 158 -18.92 10.64 12.88
CA PRO A 158 -18.27 10.54 14.18
C PRO A 158 -16.76 10.37 14.02
N GLN A 159 -16.00 10.96 14.93
CA GLN A 159 -14.55 10.78 14.98
C GLN A 159 -14.20 9.55 15.83
N PRO A 160 -13.28 8.69 15.40
CA PRO A 160 -12.91 7.49 16.16
C PRO A 160 -12.14 7.79 17.45
N TYR A 161 -11.49 8.95 17.51
CA TYR A 161 -10.64 9.36 18.63
C TYR A 161 -10.96 10.80 19.03
N ALA A 162 -10.84 11.10 20.32
CA ALA A 162 -11.07 12.44 20.85
C ALA A 162 -9.98 13.46 20.42
N ASN A 163 -8.75 12.99 20.18
CA ASN A 163 -7.62 13.82 19.78
C ASN A 163 -6.52 12.99 19.09
N GLU A 164 -5.52 13.68 18.53
CA GLU A 164 -4.37 13.06 17.85
C GLU A 164 -3.54 12.16 18.77
N SER A 165 -3.32 12.56 20.02
CA SER A 165 -2.54 11.76 20.98
C SER A 165 -3.20 10.41 21.27
N ALA A 166 -4.53 10.39 21.46
CA ALA A 166 -5.30 9.18 21.62
C ALA A 166 -5.23 8.28 20.37
N ALA A 167 -5.30 8.89 19.18
CA ALA A 167 -5.17 8.18 17.92
C ALA A 167 -3.78 7.54 17.77
N ARG A 168 -2.70 8.27 18.09
CA ARG A 168 -1.33 7.74 18.06
C ARG A 168 -1.12 6.63 19.08
N PHE A 169 -1.62 6.80 20.30
CA PHE A 169 -1.53 5.77 21.33
C PHE A 169 -2.21 4.47 20.90
N ALA A 170 -3.42 4.56 20.34
CA ALA A 170 -4.16 3.39 19.87
C ALA A 170 -3.53 2.70 18.65
N ASN A 171 -2.72 3.41 17.87
CA ASN A 171 -2.12 2.92 16.63
C ASN A 171 -0.58 2.87 16.69
N GLY A 172 0.01 2.53 17.84
CA GLY A 172 1.46 2.27 17.94
C GLY A 172 2.36 3.46 17.56
N GLY A 173 1.89 4.68 17.78
CA GLY A 173 2.60 5.93 17.49
C GLY A 173 2.24 6.59 16.14
N ALA A 174 1.63 5.85 15.20
CA ALA A 174 1.19 6.44 13.93
C ALA A 174 -0.16 7.15 14.08
N TYR A 175 -0.33 8.24 13.34
CA TYR A 175 -1.60 8.96 13.26
C TYR A 175 -2.34 8.58 11.97
N PRO A 176 -3.52 7.95 12.05
CA PRO A 176 -4.35 7.70 10.88
C PRO A 176 -4.82 9.04 10.27
N PRO A 177 -4.51 9.34 9.00
CA PRO A 177 -4.93 10.60 8.39
C PRO A 177 -6.45 10.66 8.19
N ASP A 178 -7.01 11.86 8.27
CA ASP A 178 -8.39 12.14 7.88
C ASP A 178 -8.61 11.85 6.39
N LEU A 179 -9.65 11.08 6.07
CA LEU A 179 -9.90 10.61 4.70
C LEU A 179 -10.73 11.57 3.86
N SER A 180 -11.22 12.69 4.42
CA SER A 180 -12.12 13.60 3.69
C SER A 180 -11.50 14.17 2.42
N LEU A 181 -10.17 14.32 2.38
CA LEU A 181 -9.43 14.89 1.24
C LEU A 181 -8.25 14.01 0.80
N ILE A 182 -8.19 12.75 1.23
CA ILE A 182 -7.00 11.92 1.01
C ILE A 182 -6.67 11.73 -0.47
N THR A 183 -7.69 11.68 -1.33
CA THR A 183 -7.54 11.56 -2.79
C THR A 183 -7.09 12.85 -3.46
N LYS A 184 -7.13 13.99 -2.78
CA LYS A 184 -6.55 15.26 -3.25
C LYS A 184 -5.22 15.57 -2.60
N ALA A 185 -5.01 15.06 -1.38
CA ALA A 185 -3.80 15.28 -0.59
C ALA A 185 -2.65 14.33 -0.93
N ARG A 186 -2.83 13.41 -1.88
CA ARG A 186 -1.81 12.47 -2.34
C ARG A 186 -1.61 12.59 -3.85
N HIS A 187 -0.37 12.37 -4.29
CA HIS A 187 -0.02 12.34 -5.70
C HIS A 187 -0.83 11.25 -6.41
N ASN A 188 -1.20 11.48 -7.67
CA ASN A 188 -2.07 10.60 -8.46
C ASN A 188 -3.42 10.19 -7.77
N GLY A 189 -3.80 10.89 -6.70
CA GLY A 189 -5.08 10.82 -6.00
C GLY A 189 -5.68 9.43 -5.82
N GLN A 190 -6.76 9.17 -6.53
CA GLN A 190 -7.52 7.90 -6.46
C GLN A 190 -6.73 6.69 -6.97
N ASN A 191 -5.83 6.87 -7.93
CA ASN A 191 -4.96 5.79 -8.42
C ASN A 191 -4.01 5.34 -7.31
N TYR A 192 -3.43 6.30 -6.58
CA TYR A 192 -2.57 6.02 -5.43
C TYR A 192 -3.32 5.30 -4.32
N VAL A 193 -4.47 5.81 -3.87
CA VAL A 193 -5.27 5.18 -2.81
C VAL A 193 -5.68 3.76 -3.22
N PHE A 194 -6.03 3.57 -4.50
CA PHE A 194 -6.39 2.27 -5.02
C PHE A 194 -5.23 1.28 -5.04
N ALA A 195 -4.09 1.70 -5.56
CA ALA A 195 -2.87 0.91 -5.61
C ALA A 195 -2.39 0.56 -4.20
N LEU A 196 -2.42 1.53 -3.26
CA LEU A 196 -2.07 1.32 -1.87
C LEU A 196 -2.95 0.24 -1.22
N LEU A 197 -4.28 0.32 -1.35
CA LEU A 197 -5.18 -0.64 -0.69
C LEU A 197 -5.12 -2.05 -1.29
N THR A 198 -4.77 -2.17 -2.58
CA THR A 198 -4.67 -3.47 -3.28
C THR A 198 -3.24 -4.03 -3.33
N GLY A 199 -2.23 -3.21 -3.01
CA GLY A 199 -0.81 -3.49 -3.23
C GLY A 199 -0.07 -4.22 -2.12
N TYR A 200 -0.75 -4.54 -1.00
CA TYR A 200 -0.15 -5.28 0.11
C TYR A 200 0.36 -6.66 -0.34
N ARG A 201 1.68 -6.85 -0.30
CA ARG A 201 2.38 -8.07 -0.69
C ARG A 201 3.47 -8.42 0.33
N ASP A 202 3.97 -9.64 0.25
CA ASP A 202 5.11 -10.04 1.08
C ASP A 202 6.37 -9.28 0.65
N PRO A 203 7.27 -8.93 1.59
CA PRO A 203 8.49 -8.20 1.26
C PRO A 203 9.36 -9.04 0.31
N PRO A 204 9.98 -8.42 -0.71
CA PRO A 204 10.95 -9.11 -1.55
C PRO A 204 12.18 -9.51 -0.73
N ALA A 205 12.96 -10.46 -1.26
CA ALA A 205 14.16 -10.95 -0.59
C ALA A 205 15.14 -9.80 -0.29
N GLY A 206 15.63 -9.72 0.95
CA GLY A 206 16.57 -8.70 1.41
C GLY A 206 15.94 -7.50 2.13
N ILE A 207 14.60 -7.36 2.13
CA ILE A 207 13.90 -6.31 2.89
C ILE A 207 13.39 -6.88 4.22
N SER A 208 13.90 -6.36 5.34
CA SER A 208 13.37 -6.64 6.67
C SER A 208 12.40 -5.53 7.11
N ILE A 209 11.18 -5.91 7.49
CA ILE A 209 10.15 -5.00 7.99
C ILE A 209 10.25 -4.94 9.51
N ARG A 210 10.12 -3.75 10.11
CA ARG A 210 10.06 -3.62 11.57
C ARG A 210 8.78 -4.26 12.12
N GLU A 211 8.86 -4.75 13.36
CA GLU A 211 7.71 -5.37 14.02
C GLU A 211 6.50 -4.41 14.05
N GLY A 212 5.33 -4.93 13.65
CA GLY A 212 4.08 -4.17 13.55
C GLY A 212 3.83 -3.44 12.23
N LEU A 213 4.87 -3.19 11.41
CA LEU A 213 4.73 -2.59 10.07
C LEU A 213 4.40 -3.65 9.01
N HIS A 214 3.82 -3.20 7.90
CA HIS A 214 3.46 -4.02 6.74
C HIS A 214 4.13 -3.49 5.48
N TYR A 215 4.49 -4.40 4.58
CA TYR A 215 5.10 -4.01 3.30
C TYR A 215 4.03 -3.62 2.27
N ASN A 216 4.24 -2.47 1.66
CA ASN A 216 3.47 -2.00 0.54
C ASN A 216 4.36 -1.18 -0.40
N PRO A 217 4.57 -1.64 -1.64
CA PRO A 217 5.50 -0.98 -2.55
C PRO A 217 5.07 0.41 -2.98
N TYR A 218 3.77 0.72 -2.93
CA TYR A 218 3.26 2.03 -3.31
C TYR A 218 3.41 3.07 -2.19
N PHE A 219 3.67 2.63 -0.96
CA PHE A 219 3.87 3.55 0.15
C PHE A 219 5.31 4.08 0.12
N PRO A 220 5.54 5.39 0.26
CA PRO A 220 6.89 5.95 0.40
C PRO A 220 7.62 5.34 1.61
N GLY A 221 8.81 4.77 1.40
CA GLY A 221 9.55 3.99 2.41
C GLY A 221 9.05 2.56 2.61
N GLU A 222 8.10 2.11 1.78
CA GLU A 222 7.54 0.76 1.62
C GLU A 222 6.93 0.09 2.88
N GLN A 223 7.01 0.72 4.05
CA GLN A 223 6.59 0.17 5.33
C GLN A 223 5.51 1.06 5.94
N LEU A 224 4.31 0.52 6.18
CA LEU A 224 3.23 1.25 6.82
C LEU A 224 2.65 0.56 8.05
N LEU A 225 2.27 1.37 9.04
CA LEU A 225 1.59 0.94 10.27
C LEU A 225 0.06 0.86 10.08
N CYS A 226 -0.38 0.57 8.87
CA CYS A 226 -1.76 0.17 8.61
C CYS A 226 -1.72 -1.34 8.42
N GLN A 227 -2.29 -2.06 9.39
CA GLN A 227 -2.57 -3.48 9.23
C GLN A 227 -3.20 -3.69 7.86
N LYS A 228 -2.81 -4.74 7.16
CA LYS A 228 -3.55 -5.21 5.99
C LYS A 228 -5.00 -5.27 6.46
N CYS A 229 -5.81 -4.28 6.07
CA CYS A 229 -7.13 -4.12 6.68
C CYS A 229 -7.79 -5.50 6.60
N SER A 230 -8.64 -5.81 7.57
CA SER A 230 -9.47 -7.02 7.54
C SER A 230 -10.37 -7.11 6.27
N MET A 231 -10.14 -6.26 5.26
CA MET A 231 -10.36 -6.46 3.83
C MET A 231 -10.35 -7.94 3.40
N MET A 232 -9.34 -8.73 3.81
CA MET A 232 -9.28 -10.19 3.51
C MET A 232 -10.24 -11.05 4.33
N LYS A 233 -10.68 -10.62 5.51
CA LYS A 233 -11.67 -11.35 6.33
C LYS A 233 -13.11 -10.97 5.97
N LEU A 234 -13.37 -9.73 5.57
CA LEU A 234 -14.64 -9.31 4.94
C LEU A 234 -14.85 -9.95 3.57
N LEU A 235 -13.76 -10.25 2.84
CA LEU A 235 -13.78 -11.11 1.65
C LEU A 235 -14.33 -12.52 1.93
N SER A 236 -14.33 -12.98 3.18
CA SER A 236 -14.94 -14.26 3.60
C SER A 236 -16.45 -14.16 3.87
N MET A 237 -16.99 -12.96 4.11
CA MET A 237 -18.42 -12.74 4.37
C MET A 237 -19.16 -12.45 3.05
N LYS A 238 -19.27 -13.46 2.18
CA LYS A 238 -20.30 -13.61 1.11
C LYS A 238 -20.80 -12.33 0.37
N MET A 239 -19.98 -11.31 0.15
CA MET A 239 -20.39 -10.11 -0.61
C MET A 239 -19.50 -9.85 -1.84
N VAL A 240 -18.40 -10.59 -2.02
CA VAL A 240 -17.34 -10.19 -2.95
C VAL A 240 -16.67 -11.37 -3.64
N SER A 241 -16.92 -11.57 -4.93
CA SER A 241 -16.12 -12.46 -5.78
C SER A 241 -14.73 -11.89 -6.08
N PRO A 242 -13.72 -12.67 -6.52
CA PRO A 242 -12.37 -12.19 -6.84
C PRO A 242 -12.28 -10.94 -7.76
N PRO A 243 -13.10 -10.78 -8.83
CA PRO A 243 -13.10 -9.55 -9.66
C PRO A 243 -13.71 -8.34 -8.94
N LEU A 244 -14.42 -8.55 -7.84
CA LEU A 244 -15.03 -7.49 -7.07
C LEU A 244 -13.98 -6.78 -6.18
N ARG A 245 -12.85 -7.39 -5.75
CA ARG A 245 -11.74 -6.72 -5.00
C ARG A 245 -11.33 -5.37 -5.60
N HIS A 246 -11.12 -5.36 -6.92
CA HIS A 246 -10.78 -4.16 -7.68
C HIS A 246 -11.97 -3.23 -7.91
N ARG A 247 -13.22 -3.70 -7.77
CA ARG A 247 -14.39 -2.82 -7.76
C ARG A 247 -14.53 -2.12 -6.41
N TRP A 248 -14.30 -2.77 -5.26
CA TRP A 248 -14.48 -2.22 -3.90
C TRP A 248 -13.62 -1.01 -3.60
N VAL A 249 -12.32 -1.13 -3.86
CA VAL A 249 -11.39 -0.04 -3.58
C VAL A 249 -11.68 1.15 -4.49
N LYS A 250 -12.18 0.89 -5.71
CA LYS A 250 -12.71 1.95 -6.56
C LYS A 250 -13.87 2.68 -5.86
N MET A 251 -14.76 1.97 -5.17
CA MET A 251 -15.93 2.53 -4.47
C MET A 251 -15.56 3.48 -3.32
N LEU A 252 -14.58 3.11 -2.48
CA LEU A 252 -14.11 3.95 -1.38
C LEU A 252 -13.50 5.26 -1.91
N CYS A 253 -12.76 5.19 -3.00
CA CYS A 253 -12.20 6.36 -3.69
C CYS A 253 -13.31 7.26 -4.25
N HIS A 254 -14.40 6.69 -4.77
CA HIS A 254 -15.55 7.47 -5.23
C HIS A 254 -16.27 8.18 -4.08
N SER A 255 -16.36 7.58 -2.89
CA SER A 255 -17.01 8.22 -1.73
C SER A 255 -16.24 9.47 -1.27
N CYS A 256 -14.91 9.37 -1.16
CA CYS A 256 -14.06 10.50 -0.77
C CYS A 256 -14.04 11.61 -1.84
N LEU A 257 -14.12 11.26 -3.13
CA LEU A 257 -14.07 12.22 -4.24
C LEU A 257 -15.44 12.87 -4.54
N GLY A 258 -16.51 12.06 -4.51
CA GLY A 258 -17.84 12.44 -4.97
C GLY A 258 -18.53 13.48 -4.08
N GLN A 259 -18.35 13.41 -2.77
CA GLN A 259 -19.13 14.24 -1.84
C GLN A 259 -18.71 15.71 -1.85
N ARG A 260 -17.45 16.04 -2.15
CA ARG A 260 -16.98 17.44 -2.18
C ARG A 260 -16.83 18.03 -3.59
N ASN A 261 -16.49 17.22 -4.61
CA ASN A 261 -16.46 17.73 -5.99
C ASN A 261 -17.86 18.05 -6.53
N GLN A 262 -18.90 17.35 -6.04
CA GLN A 262 -20.29 17.69 -6.36
C GLN A 262 -20.67 19.09 -5.87
N LYS A 263 -20.18 19.52 -4.71
CA LYS A 263 -20.39 20.88 -4.18
C LYS A 263 -19.65 21.96 -4.99
N TRP A 264 -18.56 21.63 -5.68
CA TRP A 264 -17.89 22.58 -6.58
C TRP A 264 -18.57 22.66 -7.95
N LYS A 265 -19.12 21.55 -8.47
CA LYS A 265 -19.90 21.55 -9.72
C LYS A 265 -21.31 22.15 -9.56
N ARG A 266 -21.91 22.06 -8.36
CA ARG A 266 -23.12 22.79 -7.98
C ARG A 266 -22.68 24.13 -7.39
N GLY A 267 -22.40 25.12 -8.24
CA GLY A 267 -22.11 26.47 -7.75
C GLY A 267 -23.23 26.96 -6.82
N ASN A 268 -22.83 27.51 -5.66
CA ASN A 268 -23.62 27.98 -4.51
C ASN A 268 -24.05 26.89 -3.50
#